data_AF-A0A9W8Q4K6-F1
#
_entry.id   AF-A0A9W8Q4K6-F1
#
_cell.length_a   1.000
_cell.length_b   1.000
_cell.length_c   1.000
_cell.angle_alpha   90.00
_cell.angle_beta   90.00
_cell.angle_gamma   90.00
#
_symmetry.space_group_name_H-M   'P 1'
#
loop_
_entity.id
_entity.type
_entity.pdbx_description
1 polymer ?
#
loop_
_entity_poly.entity_id
_entity_poly.type
_entity_poly.pdbx_seq_one_letter_code
_entity_poly.pdbx_strand_id
1 'polypeptide(L)'
;MLSWRKRQSIQLVIPGPDNVVVDGVQAFFKEKEIPCFCRSKAAAELEGSKAYAKAFMSKYSTPTARYEHFQSSAKDYMEGLSESIVIKVDGLAAGKGVVLPENRQEA
;
A
#
# COMPACT_ATOMS: atom_id res chain seq x y z
N MET A 1 -0.63 19.29 -17.16
CA MET A 1 -1.09 17.96 -17.60
C MET A 1 -2.32 18.00 -18.50
N LEU A 2 -3.48 18.54 -18.06
CA LEU A 2 -4.72 18.55 -18.86
C LEU A 2 -4.59 19.27 -20.21
N SER A 3 -3.90 20.42 -20.23
CA SER A 3 -3.64 21.16 -21.47
C SER A 3 -2.78 20.37 -22.46
N TRP A 4 -1.75 19.67 -21.96
CA TRP A 4 -0.91 18.79 -22.76
C TRP A 4 -1.71 17.60 -23.30
N ARG A 5 -2.53 16.94 -22.46
CA ARG A 5 -3.46 15.88 -22.88
C ARG A 5 -4.36 16.34 -24.03
N LYS A 6 -4.97 17.52 -23.92
CA LYS A 6 -5.83 18.08 -24.97
C LYS A 6 -5.06 18.31 -26.27
N ARG A 7 -3.84 18.87 -26.20
CA ARG A 7 -2.98 19.09 -27.38
C ARG A 7 -2.52 17.79 -28.05
N GLN A 8 -2.32 16.74 -27.27
CA GLN A 8 -1.86 15.44 -27.75
C GLN A 8 -3.01 14.47 -28.05
N SER A 9 -4.27 14.92 -27.94
CA SER A 9 -5.45 14.10 -28.18
C SER A 9 -5.47 12.78 -27.37
N ILE A 10 -4.94 12.79 -26.14
CA ILE A 10 -4.86 11.58 -25.31
C ILE A 10 -6.27 11.21 -24.81
N GLN A 11 -6.69 9.98 -25.08
CA GLN A 11 -8.04 9.51 -24.74
C GLN A 11 -8.11 8.69 -23.44
N LEU A 12 -6.97 8.17 -22.96
CA LEU A 12 -6.88 7.35 -21.75
C LEU A 12 -5.66 7.77 -20.93
N VAL A 13 -5.84 7.90 -19.62
CA VAL A 13 -4.74 8.10 -18.67
C VAL A 13 -4.48 6.80 -17.91
N ILE A 14 -3.21 6.40 -17.85
CA ILE A 14 -2.76 5.25 -17.06
C ILE A 14 -1.69 5.77 -16.10
N PRO A 15 -2.02 6.04 -14.83
CA PRO A 15 -1.04 6.42 -13.81
C PRO A 15 -0.05 5.28 -13.58
N GLY A 16 1.24 5.59 -13.65
CA GLY A 16 2.32 4.64 -13.36
C GLY A 16 2.66 4.58 -11.86
N PRO A 17 3.00 5.70 -11.20
CA PRO A 17 3.44 5.68 -9.81
C PRO A 17 2.33 5.33 -8.82
N ASP A 18 2.61 4.39 -7.91
CA ASP A 18 1.63 3.91 -6.93
C ASP A 18 1.16 4.97 -5.95
N ASN A 19 2.04 5.90 -5.54
CA ASN A 19 1.68 7.01 -4.67
C ASN A 19 0.58 7.88 -5.29
N VAL A 20 0.64 8.12 -6.60
CA VAL A 20 -0.37 8.90 -7.31
C VAL A 20 -1.71 8.16 -7.33
N VAL A 21 -1.69 6.82 -7.44
CA VAL A 21 -2.90 5.98 -7.37
C VAL A 21 -3.50 5.98 -5.96
N VAL A 22 -2.68 5.75 -4.93
CA VAL A 22 -3.09 5.74 -3.51
C VAL A 22 -3.62 7.11 -3.07
N ASP A 23 -3.05 8.21 -3.56
CA ASP A 23 -3.51 9.57 -3.27
C ASP A 23 -4.87 9.89 -3.92
N GLY A 24 -5.32 9.06 -4.87
CA GLY A 24 -6.67 9.13 -5.43
C GLY A 24 -6.79 9.85 -6.77
N VAL A 25 -5.72 9.82 -7.60
CA VAL A 25 -5.72 10.42 -8.95
C VAL A 25 -6.91 9.99 -9.83
N GLN A 26 -7.45 8.79 -9.59
CA GLN A 26 -8.62 8.28 -10.30
C GLN A 26 -9.80 9.24 -10.19
N ALA A 27 -10.06 9.77 -8.99
CA ALA A 27 -11.20 10.66 -8.73
C ALA A 27 -11.03 11.98 -9.49
N PHE A 28 -9.81 12.53 -9.52
CA PHE A 28 -9.50 13.76 -10.26
C PHE A 28 -9.81 13.64 -11.76
N PHE A 29 -9.47 12.52 -12.39
CA PHE A 29 -9.78 12.31 -13.82
C PHE A 29 -11.25 11.98 -14.04
N LYS A 30 -11.87 11.22 -13.13
CA LYS A 30 -13.30 10.89 -13.18
C LYS A 30 -14.18 12.15 -13.13
N GLU A 31 -13.88 13.10 -12.26
CA GLU A 31 -14.60 14.39 -12.14
C GLU A 31 -14.54 15.20 -13.44
N LYS A 32 -13.48 15.04 -14.23
CA LYS A 32 -13.27 15.73 -15.51
C LYS A 32 -13.76 14.93 -16.72
N GLU A 33 -14.45 13.81 -16.48
CA GLU A 33 -14.94 12.90 -17.53
C GLU A 33 -13.81 12.39 -18.44
N ILE A 34 -12.62 12.22 -17.87
CA ILE A 34 -11.44 11.71 -18.58
C ILE A 34 -11.28 10.24 -18.22
N PRO A 35 -11.30 9.33 -19.21
CA PRO A 35 -11.02 7.92 -18.97
C PRO A 35 -9.66 7.74 -18.28
N CYS A 36 -9.65 7.03 -17.16
CA CYS A 36 -8.47 6.76 -16.36
C CYS A 36 -8.49 5.30 -15.90
N PHE A 37 -7.48 4.54 -16.29
CA PHE A 37 -7.33 3.14 -15.89
C PHE A 37 -6.45 3.06 -14.64
N CYS A 38 -7.09 3.14 -13.47
CA CYS A 38 -6.47 2.84 -12.19
C CYS A 38 -7.53 2.58 -11.12
N ARG A 39 -7.08 2.12 -9.95
CA ARG A 39 -7.91 1.84 -8.77
C ARG A 39 -8.47 3.15 -8.20
N SER A 40 -9.67 3.09 -7.62
CA SER A 40 -10.16 4.17 -6.76
C SER A 40 -9.29 4.29 -5.51
N LYS A 41 -9.32 5.44 -4.83
CA LYS A 41 -8.61 5.63 -3.56
C LYS A 41 -8.94 4.54 -2.54
N ALA A 42 -10.23 4.22 -2.39
CA ALA A 42 -10.68 3.17 -1.49
C ALA A 42 -10.14 1.77 -1.86
N ALA A 43 -10.05 1.45 -3.15
CA ALA A 43 -9.47 0.18 -3.60
C ALA A 43 -7.94 0.17 -3.51
N ALA A 44 -7.29 1.32 -3.66
CA ALA A 44 -5.83 1.47 -3.55
C ALA A 44 -5.33 1.29 -2.11
N GLU A 45 -6.21 1.36 -1.10
CA GLU A 45 -5.88 1.11 0.31
C GLU A 45 -5.28 -0.28 0.55
N LEU A 46 -5.64 -1.29 -0.26
CA LEU A 46 -5.04 -2.63 -0.22
C LEU A 46 -3.53 -2.62 -0.47
N GLU A 47 -3.00 -1.58 -1.10
CA GLU A 47 -1.57 -1.35 -1.26
C GLU A 47 -1.07 -0.21 -0.37
N GLY A 48 -1.89 0.82 -0.20
CA GLY A 48 -1.59 1.99 0.61
C GLY A 48 -1.41 1.69 2.09
N SER A 49 -2.05 0.64 2.64
CA SER A 49 -1.85 0.18 4.01
C SER A 49 -1.71 -1.34 4.05
N LYS A 50 -0.55 -1.81 4.50
CA LYS A 50 -0.28 -3.22 4.78
C LYS A 50 -1.15 -3.69 5.94
N ALA A 51 -1.37 -2.86 6.95
CA ALA A 51 -2.26 -3.17 8.06
C ALA A 51 -3.70 -3.40 7.56
N TYR A 52 -4.21 -2.51 6.70
CA TYR A 52 -5.50 -2.67 6.05
C TYR A 52 -5.55 -3.95 5.20
N ALA A 53 -4.54 -4.18 4.36
CA ALA A 53 -4.46 -5.37 3.51
C ALA A 53 -4.52 -6.67 4.33
N LYS A 54 -3.82 -6.70 5.48
CA LYS A 54 -3.78 -7.86 6.37
C LYS A 54 -5.11 -8.09 7.09
N ALA A 55 -5.76 -7.02 7.55
CA ALA A 55 -7.10 -7.09 8.11
C ALA A 55 -8.13 -7.56 7.07
N PHE A 56 -8.03 -7.06 5.83
CA PHE A 56 -8.88 -7.47 4.71
C PHE A 56 -8.70 -8.96 4.39
N MET A 57 -7.46 -9.43 4.26
CA MET A 57 -7.17 -10.85 3.99
C MET A 57 -7.70 -11.75 5.12
N SER A 58 -7.50 -11.37 6.38
CA SER A 58 -8.03 -12.11 7.54
C SER A 58 -9.56 -12.19 7.51
N LYS A 59 -10.23 -11.05 7.28
CA LYS A 59 -11.69 -10.95 7.20
C LYS A 59 -12.30 -11.87 6.14
N TYR A 60 -11.64 -12.03 5.00
CA TYR A 60 -12.13 -12.83 3.87
C TYR A 60 -11.45 -14.20 3.75
N SER A 61 -10.73 -14.64 4.78
CA SER A 61 -10.03 -15.93 4.81
C SER A 61 -9.07 -16.14 3.63
N THR A 62 -8.49 -15.05 3.12
CA THR A 62 -7.42 -15.10 2.12
C THR A 62 -6.12 -15.51 2.82
N PRO A 63 -5.43 -16.57 2.38
CA PRO A 63 -4.19 -17.02 2.98
C PRO A 63 -3.15 -15.89 3.05
N THR A 64 -2.59 -15.67 4.25
CA THR A 64 -1.54 -14.69 4.49
C THR A 64 -0.71 -15.12 5.70
N ALA A 65 0.52 -14.62 5.81
CA ALA A 65 1.35 -14.87 7.00
C ALA A 65 0.63 -14.41 8.28
N ARG A 66 0.86 -15.09 9.40
CA ARG A 66 0.46 -14.56 10.72
C ARG A 66 1.08 -13.18 10.90
N TYR A 67 0.33 -12.25 11.48
CA TYR A 67 0.78 -10.89 11.70
C TYR A 67 0.16 -10.32 12.95
N GLU A 68 0.82 -9.29 13.45
CA GLU A 68 0.29 -8.38 14.45
C GLU A 68 0.65 -6.95 13.99
N HIS A 69 -0.17 -5.96 14.34
CA HIS A 69 0.04 -4.57 13.93
C HIS A 69 0.23 -3.68 15.16
N PHE A 70 1.33 -2.92 15.18
CA PHE A 70 1.71 -2.08 16.30
C PHE A 70 1.83 -0.62 15.87
N GLN A 71 1.24 0.29 16.66
CA GLN A 71 1.52 1.73 16.57
C GLN A 71 2.67 2.15 17.50
N SER A 72 2.83 1.42 18.60
CA SER A 72 3.90 1.55 19.59
C SER A 72 4.10 0.20 20.29
N SER A 73 5.26 0.04 20.95
CA SER A 73 5.53 -1.10 21.86
C SER A 73 5.46 -2.51 21.24
N ALA A 74 6.15 -2.75 20.13
CA ALA A 74 6.25 -4.08 19.52
C ALA A 74 7.27 -5.02 20.18
N LYS A 75 8.16 -4.50 21.04
CA LYS A 75 9.30 -5.25 21.59
C LYS A 75 8.87 -6.47 22.40
N ASP A 76 7.94 -6.30 23.32
CA ASP A 76 7.47 -7.37 24.20
C ASP A 76 6.85 -8.53 23.40
N TYR A 77 6.13 -8.21 22.31
CA TYR A 77 5.61 -9.22 21.39
C TYR A 77 6.73 -10.00 20.70
N MET A 78 7.79 -9.31 20.27
CA MET A 78 8.94 -9.94 19.60
C MET A 78 9.77 -10.82 20.55
N GLU A 79 9.86 -10.49 21.84
CA GLU A 79 10.62 -11.29 22.82
C GLU A 79 10.08 -12.72 22.96
N GLY A 80 8.76 -12.88 22.85
CA GLY A 80 8.06 -14.17 22.91
C GLY A 80 8.13 -15.00 21.63
N LEU A 81 8.65 -14.45 20.53
CA LEU A 81 8.77 -15.17 19.27
C LEU A 81 10.09 -15.95 19.20
N SER A 82 9.99 -17.21 18.79
CA SER A 82 11.12 -18.11 18.48
C SER A 82 11.38 -18.23 16.97
N GLU A 83 10.54 -17.63 16.14
CA GLU A 83 10.57 -17.72 14.68
C GLU A 83 11.25 -16.50 14.05
N SER A 84 11.78 -16.64 12.83
CA SER A 84 12.21 -15.50 12.02
C SER A 84 11.02 -14.60 11.69
N ILE A 85 11.22 -13.29 11.82
CA ILE A 85 10.18 -12.29 11.60
C ILE A 85 10.46 -11.43 10.37
N VAL A 86 9.42 -10.75 9.89
CA VAL A 86 9.54 -9.71 8.86
C VAL A 86 8.87 -8.46 9.41
N ILE A 87 9.63 -7.38 9.54
CA ILE A 87 9.12 -6.09 9.99
C ILE A 87 8.76 -5.28 8.74
N LYS A 88 7.53 -4.78 8.69
CA LYS A 88 7.05 -3.96 7.57
C LYS A 88 6.44 -2.68 8.08
N VAL A 89 6.95 -1.55 7.58
CA VAL A 89 6.36 -0.23 7.81
C VAL A 89 5.04 -0.15 7.06
N ASP A 90 3.98 0.26 7.74
CA ASP A 90 2.70 0.53 7.08
C ASP A 90 2.82 1.71 6.12
N GLY A 91 1.98 1.78 5.09
CA GLY A 91 2.20 2.74 4.00
C GLY A 91 3.01 2.18 2.83
N LEU A 92 3.24 3.01 1.82
CA LEU A 92 4.06 2.67 0.64
C LEU A 92 5.55 2.54 0.98
N ALA A 93 6.04 3.35 1.92
CA ALA A 93 7.44 3.38 2.38
C ALA A 93 8.49 3.39 1.23
N ALA A 94 8.11 3.93 0.06
CA ALA A 94 8.91 3.93 -1.18
C ALA A 94 9.52 2.56 -1.54
N GLY A 95 8.85 1.46 -1.18
CA GLY A 95 9.35 0.11 -1.39
C GLY A 95 10.52 -0.32 -0.49
N LYS A 96 10.94 0.53 0.46
CA LYS A 96 12.07 0.26 1.38
C LYS A 96 11.65 -0.08 2.80
N GLY A 97 10.35 -0.06 3.09
CA GLY A 97 9.82 -0.31 4.44
C GLY A 97 9.69 -1.79 4.80
N VAL A 98 10.57 -2.66 4.33
CA VAL A 98 10.57 -4.10 4.68
C VAL A 98 11.96 -4.47 5.17
N VAL A 99 12.01 -5.06 6.37
CA VAL A 99 13.25 -5.51 7.01
C VAL A 99 13.09 -6.98 7.39
N LEU A 100 14.11 -7.77 7.07
CA LEU A 100 14.24 -9.17 7.48
C LEU A 100 15.42 -9.22 8.46
N PRO A 101 15.18 -8.98 9.76
CA PRO A 101 16.26 -8.93 10.74
C PRO A 101 16.90 -10.32 10.89
N GLU A 102 18.22 -10.37 10.91
CA GLU A 102 19.01 -11.60 11.10
C GLU A 102 19.06 -12.00 12.59
N ASN A 103 18.84 -11.06 13.50
CA ASN A 103 18.87 -11.28 14.94
C ASN A 103 17.95 -10.30 15.70
N ARG A 104 17.78 -10.53 17.01
CA ARG A 104 16.91 -9.72 17.88
C ARG A 104 17.37 -8.27 18.09
N GLN A 105 18.64 -7.94 17.86
CA GLN A 105 19.13 -6.57 17.98
C GLN A 105 18.80 -5.73 16.73
N GLU A 106 18.74 -6.39 15.57
CA GLU A 106 18.34 -5.77 14.31
C GLU A 106 16.82 -5.56 14.20
N ALA A 107 16.04 -6.41 14.88
CA ALA A 107 14.59 -6.32 15.01
C ALA A 107 14.12 -5.16 15.90
#